data_AF-A0A949DZ95-F1
#
_entry.id   AF-A0A949DZ95-F1
#
_cell.length_a   1.000
_cell.length_b   1.000
_cell.length_c   1.000
_cell.angle_alpha   90.00
_cell.angle_beta   90.00
_cell.angle_gamma   90.00
#
_symmetry.space_group_name_H-M   'P 1'
#
loop_
_entity.id
_entity.type
_entity.pdbx_description
1 polymer ?
#
loop_
_entity_poly.entity_id
_entity_poly.type
_entity_poly.pdbx_seq_one_letter_code
_entity_poly.pdbx_strand_id
1 'polypeptide(L)'
;AEVMKAKSISELAKLSAISAELAALNAERWAEFRVPFTPGEARPAIFGFNGDVYQGLAARDRFGTADFTEAQKTLRILSGLYGVLRPLDLILAYRLEMGTRLATERGANLYQWWDGRITDLLRADLAESPGAPVVINLASTEYFTAVQPHRLAARVISPRFEDTDARGQRKVVSFYAKRARGELAAWLIAHRARTPKALLGFDAAGYRYDQASSSPDQPVFVRSFADRG
;
A
#
# COMPACT_ATOMS: atom_id res chain seq x y z
N ALA A 1 16.82 10.69 -3.59
CA ALA A 1 18.01 9.83 -3.68
C ALA A 1 19.24 10.55 -3.13
N GLU A 2 19.62 11.70 -3.68
CA GLU A 2 20.84 12.43 -3.26
C GLU A 2 20.95 12.71 -1.75
N VAL A 3 19.87 13.17 -1.11
CA VAL A 3 19.85 13.37 0.36
C VAL A 3 20.12 12.07 1.13
N MET A 4 19.71 10.92 0.60
CA MET A 4 19.93 9.62 1.25
C MET A 4 21.34 9.10 1.00
N LYS A 5 21.92 9.33 -0.18
CA LYS A 5 23.31 8.98 -0.52
C LYS A 5 24.33 9.66 0.37
N ALA A 6 24.05 10.88 0.81
CA ALA A 6 24.94 11.66 1.67
C ALA A 6 24.95 11.19 3.14
N LYS A 7 24.08 10.25 3.54
CA LYS A 7 23.97 9.81 4.94
C LYS A 7 24.97 8.71 5.24
N SER A 8 25.63 8.83 6.39
CA SER A 8 26.40 7.74 6.98
C SER A 8 25.52 6.56 7.38
N ILE A 9 26.11 5.38 7.52
CA ILE A 9 25.44 4.17 8.01
C ILE A 9 24.77 4.43 9.38
N SER A 10 25.43 5.17 10.28
CA SER A 10 24.87 5.51 11.60
C SER A 10 23.62 6.39 11.49
N GLU A 11 23.63 7.37 10.59
CA GLU A 11 22.45 8.20 10.32
C GLU A 11 21.31 7.40 9.71
N LEU A 12 21.60 6.50 8.77
CA LEU A 12 20.59 5.62 8.16
C LEU A 12 19.95 4.67 9.19
N ALA A 13 20.77 4.10 10.09
CA ALA A 13 20.30 3.24 11.18
C ALA A 13 19.33 3.99 12.11
N LYS A 14 19.71 5.21 12.53
CA LYS A 14 18.87 6.08 13.38
C LYS A 14 17.60 6.52 12.66
N LEU A 15 17.72 6.95 11.40
CA LEU A 15 16.62 7.47 10.59
C LEU A 15 15.54 6.41 10.34
N SER A 16 15.94 5.16 10.12
CA SER A 16 15.04 4.05 9.78
C SER A 16 14.71 3.14 10.95
N ALA A 17 15.27 3.40 12.14
CA ALA A 17 15.19 2.55 13.32
C ALA A 17 15.52 1.07 13.03
N ILE A 18 16.69 0.84 12.42
CA ILE A 18 17.16 -0.49 12.01
C ILE A 18 18.55 -0.83 12.58
N SER A 19 18.93 -2.10 12.49
CA SER A 19 20.28 -2.54 12.85
C SER A 19 21.36 -1.92 11.96
N ALA A 20 22.60 -1.88 12.45
CA ALA A 20 23.74 -1.39 11.68
C ALA A 20 23.96 -2.19 10.39
N GLU A 21 23.77 -3.51 10.43
CA GLU A 21 23.85 -4.39 9.28
C GLU A 21 22.83 -4.03 8.19
N LEU A 22 21.56 -3.86 8.58
CA LEU A 22 20.52 -3.41 7.64
C LEU A 22 20.78 -2.00 7.13
N ALA A 23 21.35 -1.12 7.96
CA ALA A 23 21.72 0.22 7.54
C ALA A 23 22.87 0.22 6.53
N ALA A 24 23.87 -0.64 6.69
CA ALA A 24 24.97 -0.83 5.74
C ALA A 24 24.44 -1.30 4.39
N LEU A 25 23.58 -2.33 4.38
CA LEU A 25 22.91 -2.80 3.15
C LEU A 25 22.11 -1.68 2.47
N ASN A 26 21.43 -0.83 3.23
CA ASN A 26 20.70 0.30 2.63
C ASN A 26 21.63 1.42 2.16
N ALA A 27 22.79 1.63 2.78
CA ALA A 27 23.79 2.57 2.30
C ALA A 27 24.31 2.15 0.91
N GLU A 28 24.60 0.86 0.73
CA GLU A 28 24.98 0.28 -0.57
C GLU A 28 23.90 0.51 -1.62
N ARG A 29 22.63 0.17 -1.30
CA ARG A 29 21.49 0.40 -2.19
C ARG A 29 21.36 1.86 -2.61
N TRP A 30 21.58 2.80 -1.69
CA TRP A 30 21.53 4.23 -2.01
C TRP A 30 22.71 4.65 -2.89
N ALA A 31 23.93 4.16 -2.61
CA ALA A 31 25.11 4.44 -3.41
C ALA A 31 24.95 3.95 -4.86
N GLU A 32 24.37 2.78 -5.04
CA GLU A 32 24.08 2.19 -6.36
C GLU A 32 22.86 2.82 -7.06
N PHE A 33 22.03 3.57 -6.33
CA PHE A 33 20.80 4.15 -6.85
C PHE A 33 21.08 5.13 -7.99
N ARG A 34 20.63 4.76 -9.19
CA ARG A 34 20.75 5.57 -10.40
C ARG A 34 19.53 5.43 -11.29
N VAL A 35 19.25 6.51 -12.02
CA VAL A 35 18.24 6.55 -13.08
C VAL A 35 18.93 7.09 -14.34
N PRO A 36 18.69 6.52 -15.54
CA PRO A 36 17.83 5.36 -15.82
C PRO A 36 18.38 4.05 -15.22
N PHE A 37 17.50 3.06 -15.03
CA PHE A 37 17.87 1.76 -14.46
C PHE A 37 18.73 0.95 -15.44
N THR A 38 19.68 0.15 -14.92
CA THR A 38 20.39 -0.85 -15.71
C THR A 38 19.52 -2.11 -15.86
N PRO A 39 19.51 -2.76 -17.04
CA PRO A 39 18.79 -4.02 -17.24
C PRO A 39 19.12 -5.05 -16.16
N GLY A 40 18.09 -5.65 -15.56
CA GLY A 40 18.23 -6.69 -14.51
C GLY A 40 18.29 -6.17 -13.07
N GLU A 41 18.51 -4.88 -12.84
CA GLU A 41 18.60 -4.32 -11.47
C GLU A 41 17.25 -3.92 -10.89
N ALA A 42 16.31 -3.52 -11.76
CA ALA A 42 14.99 -3.11 -11.37
C ALA A 42 13.98 -4.25 -11.51
N ARG A 43 12.96 -4.26 -10.64
CA ARG A 43 11.87 -5.23 -10.67
C ARG A 43 10.52 -4.54 -10.58
N PRO A 44 9.43 -5.14 -11.11
CA PRO A 44 8.08 -4.63 -10.91
C PRO A 44 7.77 -4.38 -9.43
N ALA A 45 7.17 -3.23 -9.12
CA ALA A 45 6.88 -2.80 -7.75
C ALA A 45 6.09 -3.84 -6.95
N ILE A 46 5.09 -4.49 -7.57
CA ILE A 46 4.27 -5.52 -6.92
C ILE A 46 5.08 -6.74 -6.45
N PHE A 47 6.28 -6.97 -7.02
CA PHE A 47 7.21 -8.02 -6.62
C PHE A 47 8.43 -7.51 -5.83
N GLY A 48 8.56 -6.20 -5.67
CA GLY A 48 9.67 -5.58 -4.94
C GLY A 48 9.41 -5.39 -3.45
N PHE A 49 8.14 -5.30 -3.06
CA PHE A 49 7.76 -5.16 -1.66
C PHE A 49 7.40 -6.52 -1.02
N ASN A 50 7.61 -6.61 0.29
CA ASN A 50 7.34 -7.81 1.08
C ASN A 50 6.68 -7.40 2.42
N GLY A 51 5.84 -8.26 2.98
CA GLY A 51 5.09 -8.03 4.22
C GLY A 51 3.64 -8.52 4.13
N ASP A 52 2.91 -8.46 5.24
CA ASP A 52 1.59 -9.10 5.40
C ASP A 52 0.58 -8.71 4.30
N VAL A 53 0.59 -7.43 3.87
CA VAL A 53 -0.27 -6.95 2.77
C VAL A 53 0.07 -7.67 1.46
N TYR A 54 1.35 -7.79 1.12
CA TYR A 54 1.79 -8.44 -0.11
C TYR A 54 1.64 -9.97 -0.05
N GLN A 55 1.74 -10.56 1.15
CA GLN A 55 1.40 -11.97 1.39
C GLN A 55 -0.10 -12.23 1.20
N GLY A 56 -0.98 -11.32 1.62
CA GLY A 56 -2.42 -11.42 1.36
C GLY A 56 -2.76 -11.19 -0.12
N LEU A 57 -2.03 -10.29 -0.79
CA LEU A 57 -2.20 -10.05 -2.23
C LEU A 57 -1.76 -11.27 -3.05
N ALA A 58 -0.65 -11.90 -2.66
CA ALA A 58 -0.06 -13.10 -3.25
C ALA A 58 0.00 -13.07 -4.80
N ALA A 59 0.35 -11.90 -5.36
CA ALA A 59 0.28 -11.67 -6.81
C ALA A 59 1.13 -12.65 -7.63
N ARG A 60 2.27 -13.10 -7.08
CA ARG A 60 3.16 -14.06 -7.76
C ARG A 60 2.46 -15.40 -8.02
N ASP A 61 1.63 -15.83 -7.08
CA ASP A 61 1.01 -17.15 -7.08
C ASP A 61 -0.40 -17.13 -7.68
N ARG A 62 -1.09 -15.97 -7.61
CA ARG A 62 -2.51 -15.85 -7.95
C ARG A 62 -2.80 -15.15 -9.29
N PHE A 63 -1.92 -14.28 -9.78
CA PHE A 63 -2.27 -13.40 -10.90
C PHE A 63 -1.81 -13.96 -12.24
N GLY A 64 -2.74 -14.05 -13.19
CA GLY A 64 -2.43 -14.23 -14.60
C GLY A 64 -2.23 -12.89 -15.33
N THR A 65 -1.95 -12.95 -16.64
CA THR A 65 -1.76 -11.75 -17.49
C THR A 65 -2.94 -10.78 -17.42
N ALA A 66 -4.17 -11.31 -17.39
CA ALA A 66 -5.38 -10.50 -17.28
C ALA A 66 -5.46 -9.77 -15.93
N ASP A 67 -5.02 -10.41 -14.84
CA ASP A 67 -5.02 -9.81 -13.50
C ASP A 67 -3.94 -8.75 -13.37
N PHE A 68 -2.76 -8.93 -13.97
CA PHE A 68 -1.75 -7.87 -14.02
C PHE A 68 -2.22 -6.68 -14.86
N THR A 69 -2.88 -6.94 -15.99
CA THR A 69 -3.47 -5.88 -16.83
C THR A 69 -4.51 -5.09 -16.04
N GLU A 70 -5.31 -5.79 -15.24
CA GLU A 70 -6.30 -5.20 -14.37
C GLU A 70 -5.66 -4.38 -13.24
N ALA A 71 -4.74 -5.00 -12.50
CA ALA A 71 -4.03 -4.38 -11.38
C ALA A 71 -3.32 -3.10 -11.82
N GLN A 72 -2.74 -3.09 -13.03
CA GLN A 72 -2.07 -1.91 -13.57
C GLN A 72 -3.03 -0.71 -13.72
N LYS A 73 -4.32 -0.96 -13.95
CA LYS A 73 -5.35 0.07 -14.08
C LYS A 73 -5.91 0.51 -12.73
N THR A 74 -6.04 -0.40 -11.77
CA THR A 74 -6.85 -0.16 -10.55
C THR A 74 -6.10 -0.15 -9.24
N LEU A 75 -4.89 -0.71 -9.18
CA LEU A 75 -4.08 -0.76 -7.97
C LEU A 75 -3.00 0.31 -8.02
N ARG A 76 -2.80 0.99 -6.90
CA ARG A 76 -1.67 1.90 -6.67
C ARG A 76 -1.01 1.58 -5.34
N ILE A 77 0.31 1.65 -5.33
CA ILE A 77 1.16 1.43 -4.16
C ILE A 77 1.76 2.78 -3.78
N LEU A 78 1.47 3.24 -2.56
CA LEU A 78 2.09 4.46 -2.03
C LEU A 78 3.53 4.17 -1.59
N SER A 79 4.44 5.09 -1.90
CA SER A 79 5.88 4.93 -1.68
C SER A 79 6.49 6.23 -1.14
N GLY A 80 7.30 6.14 -0.09
CA GLY A 80 8.03 7.31 0.41
C GLY A 80 9.02 7.89 -0.62
N LEU A 81 9.62 7.04 -1.46
CA LEU A 81 10.60 7.44 -2.48
C LEU A 81 9.96 7.79 -3.83
N TYR A 82 9.03 6.97 -4.30
CA TYR A 82 8.45 7.09 -5.65
C TYR A 82 7.08 7.78 -5.65
N GLY A 83 6.50 8.04 -4.47
CA GLY A 83 5.19 8.68 -4.33
C GLY A 83 4.07 7.69 -4.62
N VAL A 84 3.78 7.47 -5.89
CA VAL A 84 2.73 6.55 -6.38
C VAL A 84 3.35 5.61 -7.41
N LEU A 85 3.16 4.31 -7.21
CA LEU A 85 3.61 3.26 -8.12
C LEU A 85 2.42 2.46 -8.63
N ARG A 86 2.44 2.12 -9.92
CA ARG A 86 1.62 1.06 -10.50
C ARG A 86 2.32 -0.30 -10.26
N PRO A 87 1.55 -1.41 -10.22
CA PRO A 87 2.10 -2.75 -10.01
C PRO A 87 3.33 -3.12 -10.83
N LEU A 88 3.35 -2.75 -12.13
CA LEU A 88 4.43 -3.10 -13.05
C LEU A 88 5.47 -2.00 -13.26
N ASP A 89 5.37 -0.87 -12.55
CA ASP A 89 6.43 0.12 -12.58
C ASP A 89 7.71 -0.50 -12.00
N LEU A 90 8.84 -0.30 -12.70
CA LEU A 90 10.11 -0.83 -12.27
C LEU A 90 10.67 0.02 -11.11
N ILE A 91 11.16 -0.66 -10.07
CA ILE A 91 11.81 -0.02 -8.92
C ILE A 91 13.15 -0.67 -8.61
N LEU A 92 14.10 0.15 -8.14
CA LEU A 92 15.28 -0.32 -7.42
C LEU A 92 14.94 -0.58 -5.96
N ALA A 93 15.67 -1.50 -5.33
CA ALA A 93 15.53 -1.78 -3.91
C ALA A 93 15.91 -0.54 -3.09
N TYR A 94 15.07 -0.17 -2.13
CA TYR A 94 15.28 0.97 -1.24
C TYR A 94 14.58 0.72 0.10
N ARG A 95 14.91 1.55 1.09
CA ARG A 95 14.13 1.67 2.32
C ARG A 95 13.94 3.15 2.65
N LEU A 96 12.69 3.60 2.56
CA LEU A 96 12.27 4.96 2.91
C LEU A 96 10.76 4.96 3.16
N GLU A 97 10.37 4.86 4.42
CA GLU A 97 8.97 4.84 4.85
C GLU A 97 8.38 6.25 4.79
N MET A 98 7.07 6.38 4.54
CA MET A 98 6.43 7.69 4.39
C MET A 98 6.55 8.54 5.67
N GLY A 99 6.54 7.91 6.85
CA GLY A 99 6.69 8.59 8.14
C GLY A 99 8.10 9.12 8.44
N THR A 100 9.09 8.88 7.58
CA THR A 100 10.48 9.29 7.85
C THR A 100 10.62 10.82 7.93
N ARG A 101 11.21 11.31 9.03
CA ARG A 101 11.61 12.72 9.22
C ARG A 101 12.90 13.03 8.46
N LEU A 102 12.79 13.06 7.14
CA LEU A 102 13.89 13.40 6.25
C LEU A 102 13.82 14.89 5.89
N ALA A 103 14.77 15.68 6.39
CA ALA A 103 14.92 17.06 5.96
C ALA A 103 15.41 17.13 4.50
N THR A 104 14.76 17.99 3.72
CA THR A 104 15.00 18.23 2.30
C THR A 104 14.83 19.72 2.01
N GLU A 105 15.14 20.16 0.79
CA GLU A 105 14.85 21.52 0.32
C GLU A 105 13.36 21.91 0.40
N ARG A 106 12.44 20.94 0.47
CA ARG A 106 10.98 21.17 0.49
C ARG A 106 10.33 20.91 1.85
N GLY A 107 11.13 20.75 2.90
CA GLY A 107 10.61 20.59 4.25
C GLY A 107 11.33 19.53 5.09
N ALA A 108 10.85 19.35 6.31
CA ALA A 108 11.47 18.53 7.35
C ALA A 108 11.07 17.04 7.30
N ASN A 109 10.14 16.65 6.44
CA ASN A 109 9.65 15.28 6.32
C ASN A 109 9.08 14.99 4.92
N LEU A 110 8.76 13.72 4.66
CA LEU A 110 8.26 13.30 3.34
C LEU A 110 6.84 13.77 3.03
N TYR A 111 6.00 14.09 4.03
CA TYR A 111 4.68 14.67 3.78
C TYR A 111 4.81 16.06 3.16
N GLN A 112 5.70 16.89 3.70
CA GLN A 112 6.04 18.21 3.15
C GLN A 112 6.80 18.10 1.84
N TRP A 113 7.66 17.08 1.69
CA TRP A 113 8.25 16.81 0.40
C TRP A 113 7.16 16.56 -0.65
N TRP A 114 6.24 15.64 -0.42
CA TRP A 114 5.24 15.28 -1.42
C TRP A 114 4.16 16.34 -1.62
N ASP A 115 3.76 17.08 -0.58
CA ASP A 115 2.86 18.24 -0.61
C ASP A 115 1.78 18.21 -1.72
N GLY A 116 0.87 17.23 -1.62
CA GLY A 116 -0.24 17.08 -2.57
C GLY A 116 0.10 16.44 -3.91
N ARG A 117 1.37 16.33 -4.31
CA ARG A 117 1.78 15.68 -5.57
C ARG A 117 1.31 14.23 -5.68
N ILE A 118 1.33 13.48 -4.57
CA ILE A 118 0.75 12.12 -4.51
C ILE A 118 -0.74 12.16 -4.84
N THR A 119 -1.47 13.16 -4.33
CA THR A 119 -2.90 13.30 -4.58
C THR A 119 -3.17 13.64 -6.04
N ASP A 120 -2.36 14.52 -6.63
CA ASP A 120 -2.49 14.89 -8.04
C ASP A 120 -2.23 13.71 -8.98
N LEU A 121 -1.22 12.87 -8.66
CA LEU A 121 -0.94 11.62 -9.37
C LEU A 121 -2.11 10.64 -9.25
N LEU A 122 -2.61 10.39 -8.03
CA LEU A 122 -3.76 9.51 -7.82
C LEU A 122 -5.02 10.01 -8.54
N ARG A 123 -5.24 11.33 -8.58
CA ARG A 123 -6.38 11.92 -9.31
C ARG A 123 -6.27 11.68 -10.81
N ALA A 124 -5.07 11.85 -11.38
CA ALA A 124 -4.84 11.57 -12.80
C ALA A 124 -5.07 10.07 -13.11
N ASP A 125 -4.50 9.19 -12.28
CA ASP A 125 -4.70 7.75 -12.38
C ASP A 125 -6.17 7.34 -12.26
N LEU A 126 -6.92 7.99 -11.36
CA LEU A 126 -8.34 7.72 -11.16
C LEU A 126 -9.18 8.15 -12.36
N ALA A 127 -8.81 9.25 -13.04
CA ALA A 127 -9.51 9.69 -14.24
C ALA A 127 -9.39 8.67 -15.40
N GLU A 128 -8.32 7.88 -15.42
CA GLU A 128 -8.09 6.79 -16.38
C GLU A 128 -8.66 5.44 -15.91
N SER A 129 -9.11 5.34 -14.66
CA SER A 129 -9.64 4.11 -14.08
C SER A 129 -11.01 3.76 -14.68
N PRO A 130 -11.25 2.50 -15.07
CA PRO A 130 -12.49 2.08 -15.76
C PRO A 130 -13.69 1.86 -14.81
N GLY A 131 -13.64 2.38 -13.58
CA GLY A 131 -14.65 2.17 -12.55
C GLY A 131 -15.32 3.46 -12.09
N ALA A 132 -16.18 3.36 -11.07
CA ALA A 132 -16.72 4.55 -10.40
C ALA A 132 -15.59 5.42 -9.83
N PRO A 133 -15.78 6.75 -9.68
CA PRO A 133 -14.80 7.67 -9.09
C PRO A 133 -14.70 7.46 -7.57
N VAL A 134 -14.08 6.33 -7.20
CA VAL A 134 -14.02 5.80 -5.85
C VAL A 134 -12.61 5.29 -5.58
N VAL A 135 -12.04 5.68 -4.45
CA VAL A 135 -10.77 5.13 -3.94
C VAL A 135 -11.07 4.19 -2.79
N ILE A 136 -10.67 2.92 -2.93
CA ILE A 136 -10.68 1.96 -1.82
C ILE A 136 -9.36 2.10 -1.08
N ASN A 137 -9.38 2.74 0.08
CA ASN A 137 -8.21 2.95 0.90
C ASN A 137 -7.86 1.68 1.70
N LEU A 138 -6.85 0.96 1.19
CA LEU A 138 -6.26 -0.21 1.84
C LEU A 138 -4.84 0.08 2.38
N ALA A 139 -4.41 1.34 2.34
CA ALA A 139 -3.11 1.76 2.86
C ALA A 139 -3.15 1.86 4.40
N SER A 140 -1.97 1.88 5.02
CA SER A 140 -1.88 2.30 6.43
C SER A 140 -2.16 3.79 6.56
N THR A 141 -2.53 4.22 7.77
CA THR A 141 -2.71 5.65 8.08
C THR A 141 -1.45 6.46 7.76
N GLU A 142 -0.27 5.90 8.03
CA GLU A 142 1.01 6.55 7.72
C GLU A 142 1.12 6.92 6.24
N TYR A 143 0.87 5.96 5.34
CA TYR A 143 0.96 6.22 3.91
C TYR A 143 -0.20 7.10 3.40
N PHE A 144 -1.43 6.85 3.88
CA PHE A 144 -2.60 7.62 3.43
C PHE A 144 -2.58 9.08 3.91
N THR A 145 -1.83 9.41 4.97
CA THR A 145 -1.63 10.80 5.42
C THR A 145 -0.97 11.68 4.34
N ALA A 146 -0.24 11.09 3.39
CA ALA A 146 0.32 11.84 2.26
C ALA A 146 -0.70 12.16 1.15
N VAL A 147 -1.93 11.63 1.26
CA VAL A 147 -3.05 11.89 0.35
C VAL A 147 -3.94 12.96 0.97
N GLN A 148 -4.48 13.87 0.14
CA GLN A 148 -5.41 14.92 0.52
C GLN A 148 -6.80 14.58 -0.02
N PRO A 149 -7.66 13.84 0.71
CA PRO A 149 -8.87 13.21 0.14
C PRO A 149 -9.84 14.19 -0.51
N HIS A 150 -9.97 15.40 0.06
CA HIS A 150 -10.83 16.45 -0.46
C HIS A 150 -10.44 16.94 -1.87
N ARG A 151 -9.20 16.68 -2.33
CA ARG A 151 -8.71 17.02 -3.67
C ARG A 151 -8.82 15.89 -4.69
N LEU A 152 -9.17 14.66 -4.27
CA LEU A 152 -9.28 13.50 -5.18
C LEU A 152 -10.46 13.61 -6.16
N ALA A 153 -11.45 14.46 -5.87
CA ALA A 153 -12.73 14.50 -6.59
C ALA A 153 -13.43 13.14 -6.66
N ALA A 154 -13.26 12.33 -5.61
CA ALA A 154 -13.71 10.95 -5.56
C ALA A 154 -14.09 10.55 -4.14
N ARG A 155 -15.00 9.58 -4.04
CA ARG A 155 -15.41 9.01 -2.76
C ARG A 155 -14.32 8.11 -2.21
N VAL A 156 -13.95 8.26 -0.94
CA VAL A 156 -12.98 7.38 -0.28
C VAL A 156 -13.71 6.38 0.61
N ILE A 157 -13.49 5.10 0.37
CA ILE A 157 -14.03 4.01 1.19
C ILE A 157 -12.86 3.32 1.88
N SER A 158 -12.91 3.19 3.21
CA SER A 158 -11.82 2.61 4.01
C SER A 158 -12.33 1.37 4.75
N PRO A 159 -12.25 0.17 4.16
CA PRO A 159 -12.67 -1.07 4.80
C PRO A 159 -11.95 -1.33 6.12
N ARG A 160 -12.70 -1.83 7.11
CA ARG A 160 -12.18 -2.23 8.41
C ARG A 160 -12.30 -3.74 8.58
N PHE A 161 -11.22 -4.36 9.05
CA PHE A 161 -11.14 -5.81 9.27
C PHE A 161 -11.02 -6.09 10.75
N GLU A 162 -11.92 -6.90 11.27
CA GLU A 162 -11.98 -7.29 12.68
C GLU A 162 -11.97 -8.80 12.82
N ASP A 163 -11.31 -9.29 13.87
CA ASP A 163 -11.35 -10.69 14.25
C ASP A 163 -12.02 -10.83 15.61
N THR A 164 -12.78 -11.90 15.81
CA THR A 164 -13.30 -12.26 17.14
C THR A 164 -12.33 -13.16 17.89
N ASP A 165 -12.15 -12.95 19.19
CA ASP A 165 -11.49 -13.94 20.05
C ASP A 165 -12.42 -15.11 20.42
N ALA A 166 -11.92 -16.07 21.19
CA ALA A 166 -12.69 -17.25 21.62
C ALA A 166 -13.93 -16.90 22.47
N ARG A 167 -14.01 -15.69 23.02
CA ARG A 167 -15.16 -15.16 23.79
C ARG A 167 -16.09 -14.30 22.92
N GLY A 168 -15.81 -14.18 21.62
CA GLY A 168 -16.59 -13.38 20.68
C GLY A 168 -16.23 -11.89 20.66
N GLN A 169 -15.22 -11.44 21.42
CA GLN A 169 -14.85 -10.02 21.45
C GLN A 169 -14.16 -9.62 20.15
N ARG A 170 -14.67 -8.58 19.50
CA ARG A 170 -14.15 -8.05 18.23
C ARG A 170 -12.98 -7.11 18.48
N LYS A 171 -11.91 -7.26 17.70
CA LYS A 171 -10.81 -6.30 17.66
C LYS A 171 -10.13 -6.30 16.29
N VAL A 172 -9.52 -5.16 15.94
CA VAL A 172 -8.59 -5.09 14.82
C VAL A 172 -7.26 -5.70 15.26
N VAL A 173 -6.86 -6.82 14.66
CA VAL A 173 -5.53 -7.42 14.88
C VAL A 173 -4.62 -7.00 13.73
N SER A 174 -3.61 -6.17 14.02
CA SER A 174 -2.83 -5.46 12.99
C SER A 174 -2.25 -6.36 11.89
N PHE A 175 -1.69 -7.52 12.23
CA PHE A 175 -1.15 -8.46 11.25
C PHE A 175 -2.25 -9.02 10.32
N TYR A 176 -3.39 -9.46 10.90
CA TYR A 176 -4.52 -9.96 10.13
C TYR A 176 -5.17 -8.88 9.28
N ALA A 177 -5.33 -7.67 9.80
CA ALA A 177 -5.89 -6.55 9.04
C ALA A 177 -5.00 -6.15 7.86
N LYS A 178 -3.67 -6.19 8.02
CA LYS A 178 -2.73 -5.97 6.91
C LYS A 178 -2.88 -7.06 5.84
N ARG A 179 -2.92 -8.33 6.24
CA ARG A 179 -3.14 -9.44 5.30
C ARG A 179 -4.48 -9.32 4.59
N ALA A 180 -5.55 -9.02 5.31
CA ALA A 180 -6.90 -8.86 4.76
C ALA A 180 -7.00 -7.72 3.74
N ARG A 181 -6.25 -6.62 3.91
CA ARG A 181 -6.12 -5.57 2.89
C ARG A 181 -5.54 -6.10 1.59
N GLY A 182 -4.51 -6.94 1.67
CA GLY A 182 -3.94 -7.63 0.51
C GLY A 182 -4.95 -8.57 -0.16
N GLU A 183 -5.61 -9.40 0.65
CA GLU A 183 -6.65 -10.35 0.19
C GLU A 183 -7.78 -9.60 -0.52
N LEU A 184 -8.24 -8.48 0.03
CA LEU A 184 -9.28 -7.67 -0.60
C LEU A 184 -8.79 -7.03 -1.90
N ALA A 185 -7.56 -6.51 -1.96
CA ALA A 185 -7.01 -5.99 -3.20
C ALA A 185 -6.96 -7.07 -4.30
N ALA A 186 -6.50 -8.28 -3.96
CA ALA A 186 -6.52 -9.43 -4.88
C ALA A 186 -7.94 -9.79 -5.32
N TRP A 187 -8.89 -9.82 -4.38
CA TRP A 187 -10.29 -10.14 -4.67
C TRP A 187 -10.92 -9.11 -5.61
N LEU A 188 -10.71 -7.81 -5.38
CA LEU A 188 -11.23 -6.73 -6.24
C LEU A 188 -10.68 -6.84 -7.66
N ILE A 189 -9.38 -7.16 -7.79
CA ILE A 189 -8.74 -7.40 -9.08
C ILE A 189 -9.39 -8.62 -9.74
N ALA A 190 -9.36 -9.80 -9.11
CA ALA A 190 -9.86 -11.05 -9.67
C ALA A 190 -11.32 -10.96 -10.14
N HIS A 191 -12.18 -10.29 -9.38
CA HIS A 191 -13.60 -10.12 -9.70
C HIS A 191 -13.89 -8.93 -10.63
N ARG A 192 -12.86 -8.19 -11.06
CA ARG A 192 -12.98 -6.97 -11.86
C ARG A 192 -14.00 -5.99 -11.25
N ALA A 193 -13.95 -5.82 -9.93
CA ALA A 193 -14.94 -5.06 -9.18
C ALA A 193 -14.87 -3.57 -9.51
N ARG A 194 -15.91 -3.02 -10.16
CA ARG A 194 -15.96 -1.61 -10.63
C ARG A 194 -16.83 -0.67 -9.81
N THR A 195 -17.52 -1.19 -8.79
CA THR A 195 -18.49 -0.42 -8.02
C THR A 195 -18.28 -0.58 -6.52
N PRO A 196 -18.62 0.44 -5.71
CA PRO A 196 -18.62 0.33 -4.25
C PRO A 196 -19.45 -0.84 -3.71
N LYS A 197 -20.54 -1.20 -4.39
CA LYS A 197 -21.43 -2.28 -3.94
C LYS A 197 -20.76 -3.65 -4.06
N ALA A 198 -19.91 -3.86 -5.08
CA ALA A 198 -19.21 -5.11 -5.30
C ALA A 198 -18.28 -5.47 -4.12
N LEU A 199 -17.70 -4.46 -3.47
CA LEU A 199 -16.85 -4.63 -2.29
C LEU A 199 -17.51 -5.44 -1.17
N LEU A 200 -18.83 -5.33 -1.01
CA LEU A 200 -19.57 -6.02 0.05
C LEU A 200 -19.59 -7.54 -0.12
N GLY A 201 -19.26 -8.03 -1.33
CA GLY A 201 -19.14 -9.46 -1.63
C GLY A 201 -17.82 -10.09 -1.20
N PHE A 202 -16.88 -9.32 -0.62
CA PHE A 202 -15.60 -9.86 -0.16
C PHE A 202 -15.80 -10.95 0.91
N ASP A 203 -15.27 -12.14 0.61
CA ASP A 203 -15.46 -13.37 1.36
C ASP A 203 -14.18 -14.20 1.53
N ALA A 204 -13.01 -13.61 1.25
CA ALA A 204 -11.73 -14.32 1.33
C ALA A 204 -11.19 -14.41 2.76
N ALA A 205 -10.33 -15.41 3.00
CA ALA A 205 -9.60 -15.60 4.26
C ALA A 205 -10.50 -15.67 5.52
N GLY A 206 -11.76 -16.08 5.37
CA GLY A 206 -12.73 -16.24 6.46
C GLY A 206 -13.49 -14.96 6.85
N TYR A 207 -13.24 -13.84 6.18
CA TYR A 207 -13.94 -12.58 6.45
C TYR A 207 -15.32 -12.55 5.80
N ARG A 208 -16.27 -11.88 6.47
CA ARG A 208 -17.63 -11.62 5.95
C ARG A 208 -18.08 -10.21 6.26
N TYR A 209 -18.85 -9.60 5.36
CA TYR A 209 -19.43 -8.28 5.58
C TYR A 209 -20.40 -8.26 6.77
N ASP A 210 -20.22 -7.31 7.68
CA ASP A 210 -21.08 -7.09 8.84
C ASP A 210 -21.86 -5.78 8.66
N GLN A 211 -23.09 -5.89 8.16
CA GLN A 211 -23.93 -4.73 7.86
C GLN A 211 -24.20 -3.86 9.09
N ALA A 212 -24.36 -4.47 10.27
CA ALA A 212 -24.72 -3.77 11.50
C ALA A 212 -23.64 -2.79 11.96
N SER A 213 -22.36 -3.12 11.79
CA SER A 213 -21.24 -2.24 12.18
C SER A 213 -20.73 -1.36 11.04
N SER A 214 -21.32 -1.48 9.85
CA SER A 214 -20.85 -0.80 8.65
C SER A 214 -21.50 0.55 8.43
N SER A 215 -20.71 1.50 7.94
CA SER A 215 -21.23 2.71 7.30
C SER A 215 -20.95 2.67 5.79
N PRO A 216 -21.56 3.54 4.97
CA PRO A 216 -21.31 3.55 3.54
C PRO A 216 -19.82 3.67 3.17
N ASP A 217 -19.05 4.46 3.92
CA ASP A 217 -17.62 4.75 3.64
C ASP A 217 -16.65 3.90 4.47
N GLN A 218 -17.16 3.09 5.39
CA GLN A 218 -16.38 2.17 6.20
C GLN A 218 -17.14 0.84 6.34
N PRO A 219 -17.08 -0.02 5.31
CA PRO A 219 -17.58 -1.38 5.42
C PRO A 219 -16.70 -2.16 6.40
N VAL A 220 -17.35 -2.86 7.31
CA VAL A 220 -16.70 -3.71 8.31
C VAL A 220 -16.81 -5.16 7.86
N PHE A 221 -15.67 -5.84 7.85
CA PHE A 221 -15.57 -7.26 7.59
C PHE A 221 -15.08 -7.97 8.85
N VAL A 222 -15.81 -9.00 9.27
CA VAL A 222 -15.54 -9.74 10.51
C VAL A 222 -15.14 -11.16 10.16
N ARG A 223 -14.10 -11.65 10.83
CA ARG A 223 -13.68 -13.05 10.80
C ARG A 223 -13.82 -13.66 12.18
N SER A 224 -14.43 -14.84 12.25
CA SER A 224 -14.61 -15.51 13.54
C SER A 224 -13.28 -16.10 14.04
N PHE A 225 -13.17 -16.36 15.35
CA PHE A 225 -12.03 -17.07 15.93
C PHE A 225 -11.76 -18.42 15.24
N ALA A 226 -12.83 -19.14 14.88
CA ALA A 226 -12.75 -20.46 14.24
C ALA A 226 -12.22 -20.39 12.80
N ASP A 227 -12.48 -19.27 12.10
CA ASP A 227 -12.09 -19.07 10.70
C ASP A 227 -10.68 -18.46 10.54
N ARG A 228 -9.90 -18.39 11.63
CA ARG A 228 -8.52 -17.86 11.58
C ARG A 228 -7.50 -18.87 11.03
N GLY A 229 -7.88 -20.15 10.96
CA GLY A 229 -7.04 -21.27 10.51
C GLY A 229 -6.80 -21.29 9.02
#